data_AF-A0A2U3I8Y2-F1
#
_entry.id   AF-A0A2U3I8Y2-F1
#
_cell.length_a   1.000
_cell.length_b   1.000
_cell.length_c   1.000
_cell.angle_alpha   90.00
_cell.angle_beta   90.00
_cell.angle_gamma   90.00
#
_symmetry.space_group_name_H-M   'P 1'
#
loop_
_entity.id
_entity.type
_entity.pdbx_description
1 polymer ?
#
loop_
_entity_poly.entity_id
_entity_poly.type
_entity_poly.pdbx_seq_one_letter_code
_entity_poly.pdbx_strand_id
1 'polypeptide(L)' 'MTTRGFGVKEAEIVGNLIADVLESPEDAGNLERVRAQVAELTKRFPVYG' A
#
# COMPACT_ATOMS: atom_id res chain seq x y z
N MET A 1 6.42 12.56 6.28
CA MET A 1 5.31 13.46 5.90
C MET A 1 4.05 12.63 5.98
N THR A 2 3.23 12.83 7.02
CA THR A 2 1.90 12.25 7.36
C THR A 2 1.84 11.79 8.82
N THR A 3 0.63 11.67 9.35
CA THR A 3 0.30 11.35 10.76
C THR A 3 0.73 9.95 11.22
N ARG A 4 0.96 9.02 10.30
CA ARG A 4 1.39 7.64 10.61
C ARG A 4 2.85 7.34 10.28
N GLY A 5 3.64 8.36 9.93
CA GLY A 5 5.08 8.21 9.72
C GLY A 5 5.51 7.79 8.30
N PHE A 6 4.62 7.78 7.30
CA PHE A 6 5.06 7.53 5.91
C PHE A 6 5.99 8.65 5.42
N GLY A 7 7.01 8.28 4.65
CA GLY A 7 7.90 9.17 3.93
C GLY A 7 7.63 9.16 2.43
N VAL A 8 8.56 9.75 1.68
CA VAL A 8 8.47 9.84 0.21
C VAL A 8 8.54 8.45 -0.43
N LYS A 9 9.38 7.56 0.09
CA LYS A 9 9.52 6.19 -0.41
C LYS A 9 8.23 5.40 -0.24
N GLU A 10 7.59 5.51 0.92
CA GLU A 10 6.31 4.84 1.17
C GLU A 10 5.20 5.41 0.28
N ALA A 11 5.21 6.72 0.03
CA ALA A 11 4.24 7.34 -0.88
C ALA A 11 4.40 6.84 -2.33
N GLU A 12 5.64 6.68 -2.81
CA GLU A 12 5.93 6.09 -4.13
C GLU A 12 5.42 4.65 -4.24
N ILE A 13 5.69 3.83 -3.22
CA ILE A 13 5.18 2.45 -3.15
C ILE A 13 3.65 2.44 -3.21
N VAL A 14 2.98 3.28 -2.42
CA VAL A 14 1.52 3.38 -2.43
C VAL A 14 1.00 3.81 -3.81
N GLY A 15 1.68 4.74 -4.48
CA GLY A 15 1.33 5.15 -5.85
C GLY A 15 1.36 3.99 -6.84
N ASN A 16 2.42 3.16 -6.79
CA ASN A 16 2.53 1.98 -7.65
C ASN A 16 1.45 0.94 -7.33
N LEU A 17 1.14 0.71 -6.05
CA LEU A 17 0.07 -0.21 -5.65
C LEU A 17 -1.31 0.28 -6.14
N ILE A 18 -1.55 1.59 -6.17
CA ILE A 18 -2.78 2.16 -6.75
C ILE A 18 -2.80 1.92 -8.26
N ALA A 19 -1.69 2.16 -8.96
CA ALA A 19 -1.59 1.92 -10.40
C ALA A 19 -1.85 0.46 -10.75
N ASP A 20 -1.26 -0.49 -10.01
CA ASP A 20 -1.47 -1.92 -10.18
C ASP A 20 -2.96 -2.31 -10.07
N VAL A 21 -3.70 -1.71 -9.14
CA VAL A 21 -5.15 -1.95 -9.00
C VAL A 21 -5.93 -1.33 -10.15
N LEU A 22 -5.59 -0.11 -10.58
CA LEU A 22 -6.29 0.57 -11.66
C LEU A 22 -6.08 -0.09 -13.02
N GLU A 23 -4.93 -0.69 -13.26
CA GLU A 23 -4.63 -1.42 -14.50
C GLU A 23 -5.37 -2.76 -14.59
N SER A 24 -5.68 -3.39 -13.46
CA SER A 24 -6.39 -4.68 -13.40
C SER A 24 -7.34 -4.75 -12.21
N PRO A 25 -8.48 -4.03 -12.27
CA PRO A 25 -9.36 -3.81 -11.11
C PRO A 25 -10.16 -5.05 -10.68
N GLU A 26 -10.39 -6.00 -11.58
CA GLU A 26 -11.18 -7.22 -11.33
C GLU A 26 -10.30 -8.48 -11.17
N ASP A 27 -8.98 -8.35 -11.27
CA ASP A 27 -8.06 -9.46 -11.06
C ASP A 27 -7.91 -9.76 -9.57
N ALA A 28 -8.59 -10.81 -9.12
CA ALA A 28 -8.54 -11.27 -7.73
C ALA A 28 -7.13 -11.61 -7.24
N GLY A 29 -6.24 -12.12 -8.10
CA GLY A 29 -4.86 -12.43 -7.75
C GLY A 29 -4.05 -11.17 -7.51
N ASN A 30 -4.20 -10.19 -8.39
CA ASN A 30 -3.58 -8.87 -8.24
C ASN A 30 -4.06 -8.15 -6.98
N LEU A 31 -5.37 -8.15 -6.73
CA LEU A 31 -5.97 -7.53 -5.54
C LEU A 31 -5.44 -8.15 -4.24
N GLU A 32 -5.29 -9.47 -4.18
CA GLU A 32 -4.77 -10.14 -2.99
C GLU A 32 -3.28 -9.83 -2.78
N ARG A 33 -2.48 -9.78 -3.85
CA ARG A 33 -1.06 -9.35 -3.80
C ARG A 33 -0.93 -7.90 -3.29
N VAL A 34 -1.76 -6.98 -3.80
CA VAL A 34 -1.75 -5.58 -3.36
C VAL A 34 -2.17 -5.49 -1.89
N ARG A 35 -3.23 -6.20 -1.49
CA ARG A 35 -3.68 -6.26 -0.08
C ARG A 35 -2.57 -6.74 0.86
N ALA A 36 -1.84 -7.80 0.49
CA ALA A 36 -0.74 -8.32 1.30
C ALA A 36 0.37 -7.28 1.50
N GLN A 37 0.75 -6.55 0.43
CA GLN A 37 1.76 -5.49 0.51
C GLN A 37 1.30 -4.29 1.35
N VAL A 38 0.02 -3.90 1.24
CA VAL A 38 -0.57 -2.86 2.09
C VAL A 38 -0.55 -3.28 3.57
N ALA A 39 -0.87 -4.55 3.87
CA ALA A 39 -0.84 -5.07 5.23
C ALA A 39 0.58 -5.04 5.83
N GLU A 40 1.59 -5.42 5.05
CA GLU A 40 2.98 -5.33 5.49
C GLU A 40 3.42 -3.88 5.74
N LEU A 41 3.07 -2.97 4.83
CA LEU A 41 3.41 -1.56 4.98
C LEU A 41 2.75 -0.95 6.22
N THR A 42 1.46 -1.22 6.46
CA THR A 42 0.76 -0.67 7.62
C THR A 42 1.22 -1.25 8.96
N LYS A 43 1.63 -2.52 9.02
CA LYS A 43 2.24 -3.13 10.22
C LYS A 43 3.51 -2.43 10.67
N ARG A 44 4.34 -1.97 9.71
CA ARG A 44 5.58 -1.24 9.98
C ARG A 44 5.35 0.17 10.53
N PHE A 45 4.16 0.72 10.34
CA PHE A 45 3.80 2.09 10.68
C PHE A 45 2.48 2.12 11.48
N PRO A 46 2.47 1.56 12.71
CA PRO A 46 1.29 1.57 13.55
C PRO A 46 0.89 3.01 13.90
N VAL A 47 -0.41 3.30 13.87
CA VAL A 47 -0.95 4.63 14.18
C VAL A 47 -0.96 4.89 15.68
N TYR A 48 -1.25 3.84 16.46
CA TYR A 48 -1.27 3.86 17.91
C TYR A 48 -0.36 2.72 18.36
N GLY A 49 0.71 3.06 19.08
CA GLY A 49 1.61 2.12 19.73
C GLY A 49 1.21 1.88 21.17
#